data_AF-A0A4R6U322-F1
#
_entry.id   AF-A0A4R6U322-F1
#
_cell.length_a   1.000
_cell.length_b   1.000
_cell.length_c   1.000
_cell.angle_alpha   90.00
_cell.angle_beta   90.00
_cell.angle_gamma   90.00
#
_symmetry.space_group_name_H-M   'P 1'
#
loop_
_entity.id
_entity.type
_entity.pdbx_description
1 polymer ?
#
loop_
_entity_poly.entity_id
_entity_poly.type
_entity_poly.pdbx_seq_one_letter_code
_entity_poly.pdbx_strand_id
1 'polypeptide(L)'
;MDNQKLEERLEKLKASYDQMPTFSDSERMMKAIKAERKQTLKRMGRFRKLPIIASIAGIVIAGGIIGQGLIMPTAPSESSSDQPVKNNEDLSEVLTKDFTRLTETLFLDDLGLPNIPDNIAFIEEARAYMLERKEHLEQMNGEKAEAFYKLSLSELEKKLEAPAKTIARLQVEQDIPVNIRSDEVVRLILKLKQLQPILEAALNEQTFTNEQLQTQGYELTKDGVTINWRFLEDQYVLITNDSVSQYLQIQAFIAQQASPSWNDLARQVVRLEHFLQSFPQVNTDFITDVHALYRDRLMAYLGKSDVRTAFLPNGYLRGEVQASYEQFLTNYPNTQTFFTIQTYYELLRQHSFQQSADTEAFTVGGLAMNIAVERDAQPVTGPLLPLSEAQQQMYDRLLASGETQSDATPLDILQLFARAVEDDQFEVASMLVARNKGTMPIEADVLRDTMDFISPFWLSLQEGRIKTLPGALGSILVWTPENEWAYESHFVRFYNQSEGWVIDWDGLRAQNERIGEQTSE
;
A
#
# COMPACT_ATOMS: atom_id res chain seq x y z
N MET A 1 -49.59 11.53 15.37
CA MET A 1 -48.27 11.96 14.86
C MET A 1 -48.13 13.42 15.22
N ASP A 2 -47.13 13.78 16.04
CA ASP A 2 -47.00 15.11 16.64
C ASP A 2 -46.45 16.14 15.65
N ASN A 3 -47.33 17.02 15.16
CA ASN A 3 -46.94 18.17 14.34
C ASN A 3 -45.95 19.10 15.07
N GLN A 4 -45.97 19.13 16.41
CA GLN A 4 -45.00 19.88 17.22
C GLN A 4 -43.57 19.41 17.04
N LYS A 5 -43.31 18.10 16.95
CA LYS A 5 -41.95 17.57 16.74
C LYS A 5 -41.42 17.88 15.34
N LEU A 6 -42.31 18.07 14.38
CA LEU A 6 -41.94 18.47 13.02
C LEU A 6 -41.57 19.95 12.97
N GLU A 7 -42.36 20.82 13.60
CA GLU A 7 -42.05 22.25 13.71
C GLU A 7 -40.73 22.50 14.43
N GLU A 8 -40.47 21.79 15.53
CA GLU A 8 -39.23 21.93 16.29
C GLU A 8 -37.99 21.47 15.48
N ARG A 9 -38.15 20.48 14.60
CA ARG A 9 -37.09 20.06 13.66
C ARG A 9 -36.89 21.07 12.54
N LEU A 10 -37.96 21.66 12.01
CA LEU A 10 -37.89 22.67 10.96
C LEU A 10 -37.25 23.97 11.46
N GLU A 11 -37.56 24.40 12.68
CA GLU A 11 -36.91 25.56 13.30
C GLU A 11 -35.42 25.32 13.55
N LYS A 12 -35.04 24.13 14.05
CA LYS A 12 -33.61 23.78 14.22
C LYS A 12 -32.87 23.74 12.88
N LEU A 13 -33.50 23.21 11.83
CA LEU A 13 -32.90 23.16 10.50
C LEU A 13 -32.69 24.57 9.93
N LYS A 14 -33.70 25.44 10.06
CA LYS A 14 -33.64 26.83 9.61
C LYS A 14 -32.58 27.62 10.38
N ALA A 15 -32.53 27.49 11.70
CA ALA A 15 -31.50 28.12 12.52
C ALA A 15 -30.08 27.64 12.16
N SER A 16 -29.92 26.36 11.79
CA SER A 16 -28.63 25.83 11.33
C SER A 16 -28.25 26.36 9.95
N TYR A 17 -29.22 26.62 9.07
CA TYR A 17 -29.00 27.18 7.74
C TYR A 17 -28.66 28.68 7.81
N ASP A 18 -29.32 29.42 8.70
CA ASP A 18 -29.06 30.84 8.94
C ASP A 18 -27.71 31.08 9.66
N GLN A 19 -27.20 30.06 10.36
CA GLN A 19 -25.88 30.08 11.01
C GLN A 19 -24.75 29.52 10.15
N MET A 20 -25.05 28.93 8.98
CA MET A 20 -24.00 28.56 8.04
C MET A 20 -23.32 29.85 7.55
N PRO A 21 -21.99 29.96 7.70
CA PRO A 21 -21.28 31.13 7.22
C PRO A 21 -21.50 31.23 5.71
N THR A 22 -22.02 32.37 5.25
CA THR A 22 -22.02 32.71 3.84
C THR A 22 -20.56 32.65 3.35
N PHE A 23 -20.30 31.86 2.31
CA PHE A 23 -18.98 31.59 1.71
C PHE A 23 -18.18 32.85 1.26
N SER A 24 -18.69 34.05 1.52
CA SER A 24 -18.08 35.33 1.17
C SER A 24 -17.14 35.92 2.23
N ASP A 25 -17.04 35.37 3.44
CA ASP A 25 -16.19 35.95 4.50
C ASP A 25 -14.79 35.32 4.55
N SER A 26 -14.05 35.54 3.46
CA SER A 26 -12.66 35.09 3.25
C SER A 26 -11.73 35.50 4.41
N GLU A 27 -12.00 36.64 5.04
CA GLU A 27 -11.20 37.20 6.12
C GLU A 27 -11.30 36.36 7.40
N ARG A 28 -12.49 35.83 7.71
CA ARG A 28 -12.72 34.95 8.86
C ARG A 28 -12.08 33.57 8.67
N MET A 29 -12.15 33.00 7.46
CA MET A 29 -11.47 31.75 7.13
C MET A 29 -9.94 31.92 7.21
N MET A 30 -9.40 33.00 6.65
CA MET A 30 -7.97 33.33 6.77
C MET A 30 -7.53 33.54 8.22
N LYS A 31 -8.39 34.10 9.07
CA LYS A 31 -8.11 34.28 10.50
C LYS A 31 -8.13 32.96 11.27
N ALA A 32 -9.05 32.04 10.95
CA ALA A 32 -9.11 30.70 11.53
C ALA A 32 -7.89 29.86 11.13
N ILE A 33 -7.55 29.84 9.84
CA ILE A 33 -6.37 29.13 9.31
C ILE A 33 -5.08 29.69 9.93
N LYS A 34 -4.95 31.01 10.08
CA LYS A 34 -3.80 31.64 10.77
C LYS A 34 -3.72 31.29 12.27
N ALA A 35 -4.86 31.14 12.93
CA ALA A 35 -4.91 30.78 14.35
C ALA A 35 -4.47 29.32 14.57
N GLU A 36 -4.92 28.41 13.72
CA GLU A 36 -4.58 26.99 13.75
C GLU A 36 -3.08 26.77 13.46
N ARG A 37 -2.54 27.45 12.44
CA ARG A 37 -1.11 27.38 12.08
C ARG A 37 -0.17 27.89 13.19
N LYS A 38 -0.59 28.91 13.96
CA LYS A 38 0.16 29.40 15.12
C LYS A 38 0.24 28.37 16.26
N GLN A 39 -0.75 27.50 16.36
CA GLN A 39 -0.82 26.45 17.38
C GLN A 39 0.06 25.25 17.00
N THR A 40 0.09 24.88 15.71
CA THR A 40 0.97 23.83 15.15
C THR A 40 2.43 24.25 15.17
N LEU A 41 2.75 25.51 14.81
CA LEU A 41 4.12 26.05 14.87
C LEU A 41 4.69 26.11 16.30
N LYS A 42 3.84 26.29 17.32
CA LYS A 42 4.26 26.20 18.73
C LYS A 42 4.61 24.78 19.16
N ARG A 43 4.00 23.75 18.56
CA ARG A 43 4.32 22.33 18.83
C ARG A 43 5.61 21.89 18.13
N MET A 44 5.92 22.45 16.96
CA MET A 44 7.14 22.12 16.20
C MET A 44 8.41 22.87 16.63
N GLY A 45 8.32 23.88 17.48
CA GLY A 45 9.45 24.72 17.93
C GLY A 45 10.54 24.03 18.77
N ARG A 46 10.53 22.70 18.92
CA ARG A 46 11.58 21.92 19.61
C ARG A 46 12.57 21.21 18.69
N PHE A 47 12.37 21.19 17.36
CA PHE A 47 13.30 20.52 16.45
C PHE A 47 13.75 21.41 15.28
N ARG A 48 15.02 21.82 15.38
CA ARG A 48 15.94 22.34 14.35
C ARG A 48 15.61 23.67 13.65
N LYS A 49 16.63 24.54 13.61
CA LYS A 49 16.69 25.82 12.91
C LYS A 49 17.24 25.60 11.51
N LEU A 50 16.44 25.84 10.47
CA LEU A 50 16.92 26.15 9.12
C LEU A 50 16.22 27.44 8.64
N PRO A 51 16.90 28.28 7.83
CA PRO A 51 16.35 29.57 7.41
C PRO A 51 15.33 29.37 6.28
N ILE A 52 14.05 29.61 6.58
CA ILE A 52 12.94 29.58 5.61
C ILE A 52 12.75 31.00 5.05
N ILE A 53 12.95 31.16 3.74
CA ILE A 53 12.47 32.31 2.97
C ILE A 53 11.10 31.91 2.41
N ALA A 54 10.04 32.57 2.87
CA ALA A 54 8.67 32.32 2.43
C ALA A 54 8.34 33.17 1.20
N SER A 55 7.91 32.53 0.10
CA SER A 55 7.28 33.23 -1.04
C SER A 55 5.76 33.02 -0.99
N ILE A 56 5.04 34.14 -0.96
CA ILE A 56 3.57 34.26 -0.74
C ILE A 56 2.77 34.09 -2.05
N ALA A 57 3.39 33.61 -3.13
CA ALA A 57 2.80 33.69 -4.48
C ALA A 57 1.91 32.50 -4.91
N GLY A 58 1.93 31.36 -4.21
CA GLY A 58 1.29 30.11 -4.67
C GLY A 58 -0.25 30.04 -4.55
N ILE A 59 -0.86 30.80 -3.64
CA ILE A 59 -2.31 30.68 -3.32
C ILE A 59 -3.20 31.45 -4.32
N VAL A 60 -2.63 32.34 -5.14
CA VAL A 60 -3.43 33.16 -6.07
C VAL A 60 -3.85 32.40 -7.33
N ILE A 61 -3.12 31.35 -7.74
CA ILE A 61 -3.34 30.68 -9.03
C ILE A 61 -4.40 29.57 -8.95
N ALA A 62 -4.45 28.80 -7.87
CA ALA A 62 -5.40 27.69 -7.73
C ALA A 62 -6.81 28.13 -7.25
N GLY A 63 -6.90 29.17 -6.41
CA GLY A 63 -8.19 29.69 -5.92
C GLY A 63 -8.86 30.72 -6.84
N GLY A 64 -8.08 31.44 -7.65
CA GLY A 64 -8.60 32.54 -8.50
C GLY A 64 -9.37 32.09 -9.73
N ILE A 65 -9.02 30.93 -10.31
CA ILE A 65 -9.56 30.49 -11.61
C ILE A 65 -10.92 29.79 -11.48
N ILE A 66 -11.21 29.14 -10.34
CA ILE A 66 -12.50 28.47 -10.12
C ILE A 66 -13.55 29.44 -9.53
N GLY A 67 -13.12 30.46 -8.77
CA GLY A 67 -14.02 31.40 -8.09
C GLY A 67 -14.64 32.49 -8.99
N GLN A 68 -13.99 32.89 -10.09
CA GLN A 68 -14.47 33.99 -10.94
C GLN A 68 -15.28 33.54 -12.17
N GLY A 69 -15.27 32.26 -12.54
CA GLY A 69 -15.92 31.76 -13.77
C GLY A 69 -17.40 31.39 -13.65
N LEU A 70 -17.97 31.34 -12.43
CA LEU A 70 -19.31 30.75 -12.20
C LEU A 70 -20.36 31.70 -11.61
N ILE A 71 -20.01 32.93 -11.21
CA ILE A 71 -20.97 33.87 -10.59
C ILE A 71 -20.76 35.30 -11.11
N MET A 72 -21.25 35.59 -12.32
CA MET A 72 -21.69 36.94 -12.66
C MET A 72 -23.00 36.88 -13.47
N PRO A 73 -24.05 37.62 -13.07
CA PRO A 73 -25.21 37.85 -13.91
C PRO A 73 -24.78 38.75 -15.09
N THR A 74 -25.12 38.34 -16.30
CA THR A 74 -24.91 39.11 -17.52
C THR A 74 -25.69 40.42 -17.47
N ALA A 75 -24.98 41.55 -17.34
CA ALA A 75 -25.52 42.86 -17.70
C ALA A 75 -25.37 43.06 -19.22
N PRO A 76 -26.36 43.68 -19.91
CA PRO A 76 -26.26 43.90 -21.34
C PRO A 76 -25.36 45.12 -21.61
N SER A 77 -24.22 44.92 -22.25
CA SER A 77 -23.40 46.02 -22.78
C SER A 77 -23.57 46.12 -24.30
N GLU A 78 -24.09 47.26 -24.74
CA GLU A 78 -24.14 47.67 -26.14
C GLU A 78 -22.73 48.00 -26.67
N SER A 79 -22.49 47.51 -27.89
CA SER A 79 -21.63 48.07 -28.95
C SER A 79 -20.26 48.65 -28.58
N SER A 80 -19.18 47.93 -28.92
CA SER A 80 -18.10 48.49 -29.75
C SER A 80 -17.08 47.43 -30.20
N SER A 81 -16.72 47.51 -31.48
CA SER A 81 -15.62 46.88 -32.23
C SER A 81 -15.67 45.36 -32.47
N ASP A 82 -16.06 45.02 -33.70
CA ASP A 82 -15.65 43.82 -34.43
C ASP A 82 -14.13 43.65 -34.39
N GLN A 83 -13.64 42.86 -33.43
CA GLN A 83 -12.43 42.07 -33.67
C GLN A 83 -12.87 40.67 -34.07
N PRO A 84 -12.28 40.09 -35.13
CA PRO A 84 -12.62 38.74 -35.54
C PRO A 84 -12.35 37.81 -34.37
N VAL A 85 -13.38 37.10 -33.92
CA VAL A 85 -13.27 35.97 -33.00
C VAL A 85 -12.19 35.07 -33.60
N LYS A 86 -11.03 34.97 -32.95
CA LYS A 86 -9.99 34.02 -33.34
C LYS A 86 -10.66 32.64 -33.36
N ASN A 87 -10.69 32.02 -34.55
CA ASN A 87 -11.30 30.71 -34.74
C ASN A 87 -10.68 29.70 -33.76
N ASN A 88 -11.51 28.92 -33.06
CA ASN A 88 -11.05 27.87 -32.13
C ASN A 88 -10.21 26.78 -32.83
N GLU A 89 -10.38 26.64 -34.15
CA GLU A 89 -9.56 25.80 -35.03
C GLU A 89 -8.06 26.14 -34.91
N ASP A 90 -7.70 27.40 -34.61
CA ASP A 90 -6.32 27.83 -34.39
C ASP A 90 -5.75 27.28 -33.06
N LEU A 91 -6.56 27.20 -31.98
CA LEU A 91 -6.08 26.72 -30.68
C LEU A 91 -5.85 25.21 -30.64
N SER A 92 -6.66 24.42 -31.35
CA SER A 92 -6.48 22.96 -31.41
C SER A 92 -5.25 22.55 -32.24
N GLU A 93 -4.96 23.28 -33.32
CA GLU A 93 -3.71 23.16 -34.08
C GLU A 93 -2.49 23.61 -33.28
N VAL A 94 -2.60 24.73 -32.56
CA VAL A 94 -1.54 25.21 -31.65
C VAL A 94 -1.24 24.20 -30.56
N LEU A 95 -2.25 23.58 -29.93
CA LEU A 95 -2.02 22.52 -28.94
C LEU A 95 -1.28 21.31 -29.53
N THR A 96 -1.61 20.92 -30.76
CA THR A 96 -0.93 19.82 -31.45
C THR A 96 0.53 20.17 -31.71
N LYS A 97 0.79 21.40 -32.19
CA LYS A 97 2.14 21.92 -32.43
C LYS A 97 2.94 22.03 -31.14
N ASP A 98 2.33 22.50 -30.06
CA ASP A 98 2.96 22.56 -28.75
C ASP A 98 3.22 21.18 -28.18
N PHE A 99 2.33 20.22 -28.37
CA PHE A 99 2.61 18.83 -28.00
C PHE A 99 3.83 18.29 -28.76
N THR A 100 3.89 18.45 -30.09
CA THR A 100 5.06 18.05 -30.89
C THR A 100 6.33 18.74 -30.40
N ARG A 101 6.28 20.06 -30.18
CA ARG A 101 7.40 20.83 -29.63
C ARG A 101 7.79 20.33 -28.25
N LEU A 102 6.82 20.06 -27.37
CA LEU A 102 7.05 19.53 -26.03
C LEU A 102 7.73 18.17 -26.13
N THR A 103 7.24 17.24 -26.95
CA THR A 103 7.89 15.94 -27.15
C THR A 103 9.30 16.05 -27.74
N GLU A 104 9.54 17.00 -28.65
CA GLU A 104 10.87 17.25 -29.23
C GLU A 104 11.84 17.90 -28.23
N THR A 105 11.35 18.83 -27.39
CA THR A 105 12.17 19.62 -26.45
C THR A 105 12.37 18.96 -25.09
N LEU A 106 11.43 18.15 -24.61
CA LEU A 106 11.43 17.62 -23.24
C LEU A 106 12.49 16.56 -22.95
N PHE A 107 13.24 16.11 -23.96
CA PHE A 107 14.02 14.88 -23.81
C PHE A 107 15.45 14.93 -24.37
N LEU A 108 15.69 15.66 -25.47
CA LEU A 108 17.01 15.70 -26.10
C LEU A 108 18.03 16.48 -25.25
N ASP A 109 17.60 17.58 -24.61
CA ASP A 109 18.52 18.50 -23.94
C ASP A 109 18.74 18.17 -22.45
N ASP A 110 17.68 17.85 -21.70
CA ASP A 110 17.78 17.67 -20.25
C ASP A 110 18.31 16.29 -19.82
N LEU A 111 18.08 15.24 -20.64
CA LEU A 111 18.55 13.88 -20.39
C LEU A 111 19.74 13.50 -21.28
N GLY A 112 20.09 14.30 -22.28
CA GLY A 112 21.14 13.99 -23.26
C GLY A 112 20.85 12.75 -24.12
N LEU A 113 19.61 12.25 -24.11
CA LEU A 113 19.24 11.04 -24.83
C LEU A 113 18.92 11.38 -26.29
N PRO A 114 19.68 10.85 -27.28
CA PRO A 114 19.57 11.31 -28.67
C PRO A 114 18.29 10.86 -29.38
N ASN A 115 17.63 9.80 -28.91
CA ASN A 115 16.35 9.31 -29.43
C ASN A 115 15.59 8.53 -28.35
N ILE A 116 14.39 9.01 -28.01
CA ILE A 116 13.44 8.28 -27.16
C ILE A 116 12.38 7.68 -28.08
N PRO A 117 12.07 6.38 -27.96
CA PRO A 117 10.98 5.78 -28.74
C PRO A 117 9.63 6.47 -28.45
N ASP A 118 8.89 6.81 -29.51
CA ASP A 118 7.57 7.45 -29.41
C ASP A 118 6.49 6.57 -28.75
N ASN A 119 6.76 5.27 -28.60
CA ASN A 119 5.87 4.24 -28.07
C ASN A 119 6.11 3.94 -26.59
N ILE A 120 6.75 4.86 -25.84
CA ILE A 120 6.83 4.74 -24.39
C ILE A 120 5.50 5.13 -23.77
N ALA A 121 5.06 4.34 -22.77
CA ALA A 121 3.72 4.48 -22.20
C ALA A 121 3.40 5.89 -21.68
N PHE A 122 4.32 6.61 -21.02
CA PHE A 122 4.02 7.98 -20.58
C PHE A 122 3.87 8.99 -21.76
N ILE A 123 4.56 8.75 -22.89
CA ILE A 123 4.40 9.56 -24.11
C ILE A 123 3.06 9.24 -24.78
N GLU A 124 2.68 7.96 -24.82
CA GLU A 124 1.37 7.52 -25.31
C GLU A 124 0.24 8.08 -24.44
N GLU A 125 0.39 8.09 -23.12
CA GLU A 125 -0.55 8.70 -22.18
C GLU A 125 -0.69 10.20 -22.44
N ALA A 126 0.43 10.92 -22.61
CA ALA A 126 0.41 12.34 -22.93
C ALA A 126 -0.24 12.62 -24.31
N ARG A 127 -0.01 11.75 -25.30
CA ARG A 127 -0.63 11.83 -26.62
C ARG A 127 -2.13 11.60 -26.55
N ALA A 128 -2.57 10.57 -25.81
CA ALA A 128 -3.98 10.28 -25.59
C ALA A 128 -4.69 11.45 -24.89
N TYR A 129 -4.05 12.01 -23.85
CA TYR A 129 -4.54 13.21 -23.18
C TYR A 129 -4.63 14.41 -24.14
N MET A 130 -3.61 14.65 -24.96
CA MET A 130 -3.64 15.73 -25.96
C MET A 130 -4.81 15.57 -26.93
N LEU A 131 -5.03 14.36 -27.47
CA LEU A 131 -6.12 14.08 -28.41
C LEU A 131 -7.50 14.32 -27.77
N GLU A 132 -7.71 13.85 -26.54
CA GLU A 132 -8.94 14.10 -25.79
C GLU A 132 -9.17 15.61 -25.56
N ARG A 133 -8.12 16.34 -25.16
CA ARG A 133 -8.21 17.80 -24.94
C ARG A 133 -8.43 18.56 -26.24
N LYS A 134 -7.86 18.10 -27.35
CA LYS A 134 -8.06 18.67 -28.68
C LYS A 134 -9.54 18.60 -29.07
N GLU A 135 -10.16 17.43 -28.95
CA GLU A 135 -11.58 17.23 -29.26
C GLU A 135 -12.48 18.14 -28.40
N HIS A 136 -12.17 18.27 -27.11
CA HIS A 136 -12.88 19.20 -26.23
C HIS A 136 -12.68 20.67 -26.60
N LEU A 137 -11.47 21.08 -27.00
CA LEU A 137 -11.19 22.46 -27.43
C LEU A 137 -11.99 22.87 -28.67
N GLU A 138 -12.17 21.95 -29.62
CA GLU A 138 -12.95 22.18 -30.85
C GLU A 138 -14.43 22.49 -30.56
N GLN A 139 -14.94 22.05 -29.40
CA GLN A 139 -16.31 22.28 -28.96
C GLN A 139 -16.48 23.55 -28.10
N MET A 140 -15.39 24.15 -27.64
CA MET A 140 -15.41 25.36 -26.79
C MET A 140 -15.27 26.62 -27.62
N ASN A 141 -15.66 27.78 -27.08
CA ASN A 141 -15.46 29.08 -27.73
C ASN A 141 -15.01 30.18 -26.76
N GLY A 142 -14.33 31.19 -27.31
CA GLY A 142 -13.93 32.40 -26.60
C GLY A 142 -12.98 32.14 -25.42
N GLU A 143 -13.15 32.87 -24.33
CA GLU A 143 -12.27 32.85 -23.16
C GLU A 143 -12.18 31.46 -22.48
N LYS A 144 -13.25 30.67 -22.55
CA LYS A 144 -13.27 29.32 -21.98
C LYS A 144 -12.29 28.40 -22.71
N ALA A 145 -12.21 28.50 -24.04
CA ALA A 145 -11.26 27.71 -24.83
C ALA A 145 -9.82 28.08 -24.49
N GLU A 146 -9.52 29.38 -24.32
CA GLU A 146 -8.17 29.83 -23.95
C GLU A 146 -7.76 29.34 -22.53
N ALA A 147 -8.65 29.45 -21.55
CA ALA A 147 -8.39 28.95 -20.20
C ALA A 147 -8.18 27.43 -20.19
N PHE A 148 -9.01 26.68 -20.94
CA PHE A 148 -8.89 25.23 -21.06
C PHE A 148 -7.62 24.81 -21.80
N TYR A 149 -7.21 25.55 -22.84
CA TYR A 149 -5.94 25.33 -23.54
C TYR A 149 -4.76 25.51 -22.57
N LYS A 150 -4.72 26.60 -21.79
CA LYS A 150 -3.63 26.85 -20.82
C LYS A 150 -3.55 25.74 -19.76
N LEU A 151 -4.69 25.28 -19.27
CA LEU A 151 -4.74 24.16 -18.32
C LEU A 151 -4.26 22.85 -18.97
N SER A 152 -4.69 22.59 -20.21
CA SER A 152 -4.31 21.40 -20.97
C SER A 152 -2.81 21.38 -21.25
N LEU A 153 -2.24 22.52 -21.64
CA LEU A 153 -0.80 22.68 -21.87
C LEU A 153 -0.01 22.45 -20.58
N SER A 154 -0.44 23.04 -19.46
CA SER A 154 0.25 22.84 -18.18
C SER A 154 0.26 21.38 -17.72
N GLU A 155 -0.84 20.65 -17.91
CA GLU A 155 -0.88 19.21 -17.57
C GLU A 155 -0.04 18.37 -18.56
N LEU A 156 -0.01 18.74 -19.85
CA LEU A 156 0.89 18.09 -20.83
C LEU A 156 2.35 18.30 -20.46
N GLU A 157 2.73 19.52 -20.08
CA GLU A 157 4.07 19.84 -19.59
C GLU A 157 4.46 18.96 -18.39
N LYS A 158 3.55 18.78 -17.43
CA LYS A 158 3.76 17.89 -16.28
C LYS A 158 3.90 16.42 -16.66
N LYS A 159 3.02 15.93 -17.56
CA LYS A 159 3.06 14.52 -18.03
C LYS A 159 4.37 14.22 -18.75
N LEU A 160 4.84 15.15 -19.58
CA LEU A 160 6.07 14.99 -20.34
C LEU A 160 7.33 15.44 -19.56
N GLU A 161 7.19 16.05 -18.39
CA GLU A 161 8.30 16.62 -17.60
C GLU A 161 9.45 15.63 -17.39
N ALA A 162 10.71 16.06 -17.58
CA ALA A 162 11.87 15.22 -17.28
C ALA A 162 11.89 14.83 -15.78
N PRO A 163 12.45 13.66 -15.41
CA PRO A 163 12.52 13.24 -14.00
C PRO A 163 13.15 14.29 -13.09
N ALA A 164 14.28 14.90 -13.47
CA ALA A 164 14.93 15.95 -12.67
C ALA A 164 14.02 17.15 -12.39
N LYS A 165 13.26 17.59 -13.39
CA LYS A 165 12.36 18.73 -13.26
C LYS A 165 11.15 18.38 -12.39
N THR A 166 10.62 17.15 -12.52
CA THR A 166 9.58 16.59 -11.64
C THR A 166 10.07 16.55 -10.18
N ILE A 167 11.30 16.05 -9.95
CA ILE A 167 11.94 16.00 -8.63
C ILE A 167 12.08 17.39 -8.03
N ALA A 168 12.64 18.34 -8.80
CA ALA A 168 12.82 19.72 -8.34
C ALA A 168 11.49 20.39 -7.99
N ARG A 169 10.44 20.16 -8.79
CA ARG A 169 9.10 20.68 -8.53
C ARG A 169 8.51 20.11 -7.24
N LEU A 170 8.56 18.78 -7.07
CA LEU A 170 8.05 18.11 -5.87
C LEU A 170 8.77 18.54 -4.57
N GLN A 171 10.05 18.90 -4.66
CA GLN A 171 10.83 19.43 -3.53
C GLN A 171 10.41 20.86 -3.12
N VAL A 172 10.01 21.69 -4.08
CA VAL A 172 9.62 23.09 -3.84
C VAL A 172 8.15 23.18 -3.40
N GLU A 173 7.27 22.37 -3.97
CA GLU A 173 5.83 22.45 -3.75
C GLU A 173 5.40 21.73 -2.46
N GLN A 174 5.64 22.37 -1.30
CA GLN A 174 5.31 21.82 0.03
C GLN A 174 3.81 21.82 0.36
N ASP A 175 3.01 22.66 -0.30
CA ASP A 175 1.57 22.82 -0.02
C ASP A 175 0.65 21.86 -0.82
N ILE A 176 1.20 20.89 -1.55
CA ILE A 176 0.40 19.89 -2.28
C ILE A 176 -0.24 18.90 -1.28
N PRO A 177 -1.56 18.60 -1.40
CA PRO A 177 -2.20 17.52 -0.65
C PRO A 177 -1.47 16.17 -0.83
N VAL A 178 -1.35 15.40 0.24
CA VAL A 178 -0.59 14.12 0.28
C VAL A 178 -1.01 13.16 -0.85
N ASN A 179 -2.30 13.06 -1.15
CA ASN A 179 -2.80 12.18 -2.21
C ASN A 179 -2.30 12.61 -3.60
N ILE A 180 -2.40 13.91 -3.92
CA ILE A 180 -1.92 14.45 -5.20
C ILE A 180 -0.41 14.24 -5.32
N ARG A 181 0.34 14.48 -4.24
CA ARG A 181 1.78 14.26 -4.24
C ARG A 181 2.13 12.79 -4.44
N SER A 182 1.34 11.88 -3.86
CA SER A 182 1.52 10.43 -4.03
C SER A 182 1.35 10.03 -5.49
N ASP A 183 0.30 10.50 -6.16
CA ASP A 183 0.07 10.22 -7.59
C ASP A 183 1.23 10.72 -8.47
N GLU A 184 1.76 11.91 -8.17
CA GLU A 184 2.91 12.45 -8.90
C GLU A 184 4.19 11.66 -8.67
N VAL A 185 4.43 11.16 -7.44
CA VAL A 185 5.55 10.26 -7.14
C VAL A 185 5.38 8.91 -7.85
N VAL A 186 4.16 8.38 -7.95
CA VAL A 186 3.88 7.16 -8.74
C VAL A 186 4.23 7.40 -10.21
N ARG A 187 3.76 8.50 -10.81
CA ARG A 187 4.10 8.85 -12.20
C ARG A 187 5.61 9.00 -12.41
N LEU A 188 6.31 9.63 -11.46
CA LEU A 188 7.76 9.73 -11.48
C LEU A 188 8.42 8.35 -11.50
N ILE A 189 8.02 7.44 -10.60
CA ILE A 189 8.58 6.08 -10.53
C ILE A 189 8.34 5.30 -11.83
N LEU A 190 7.14 5.35 -12.39
CA LEU A 190 6.82 4.68 -13.65
C LEU A 190 7.66 5.23 -14.81
N LYS A 191 7.83 6.56 -14.86
CA LYS A 191 8.70 7.23 -15.84
C LYS A 191 10.16 6.81 -15.68
N LEU A 192 10.67 6.71 -14.45
CA LEU A 192 12.03 6.24 -14.19
C LEU A 192 12.24 4.80 -14.69
N LYS A 193 11.29 3.90 -14.44
CA LYS A 193 11.35 2.51 -14.93
C LYS A 193 11.36 2.42 -16.46
N GLN A 194 10.55 3.23 -17.13
CA GLN A 194 10.45 3.24 -18.59
C GLN A 194 11.70 3.81 -19.26
N LEU A 195 12.34 4.82 -18.63
CA LEU A 195 13.53 5.46 -19.15
C LEU A 195 14.84 4.70 -18.81
N GLN A 196 14.86 3.89 -17.76
CA GLN A 196 16.03 3.10 -17.36
C GLN A 196 16.68 2.30 -18.53
N PRO A 197 15.98 1.44 -19.28
CA PRO A 197 16.61 0.66 -20.34
C PRO A 197 17.18 1.53 -21.47
N ILE A 198 16.64 2.73 -21.68
CA ILE A 198 17.12 3.68 -22.70
C ILE A 198 18.41 4.35 -22.22
N LEU A 199 18.47 4.72 -20.94
CA LEU A 199 19.68 5.24 -20.31
C LEU A 199 20.79 4.19 -20.28
N GLU A 200 20.46 2.93 -19.99
CA GLU A 200 21.41 1.81 -20.05
C GLU A 200 21.97 1.61 -21.47
N ALA A 201 21.14 1.73 -22.51
CA ALA A 201 21.59 1.66 -23.89
C ALA A 201 22.53 2.84 -24.24
N ALA A 202 22.14 4.06 -23.85
CA ALA A 202 22.89 5.29 -24.12
C ALA A 202 24.24 5.36 -23.39
N LEU A 203 24.36 4.75 -22.20
CA LEU A 203 25.62 4.65 -21.45
C LEU A 203 26.76 3.98 -22.24
N ASN A 204 26.43 3.11 -23.19
CA ASN A 204 27.43 2.48 -24.05
C ASN A 204 28.00 3.45 -25.09
N GLU A 205 27.28 4.53 -25.39
CA GLU A 205 27.60 5.51 -26.43
C GLU A 205 28.09 6.84 -25.84
N GLN A 206 27.66 7.17 -24.62
CA GLN A 206 27.91 8.45 -23.97
C GLN A 206 28.35 8.26 -22.52
N THR A 207 29.24 9.14 -22.04
CA THR A 207 29.67 9.17 -20.64
C THR A 207 28.73 10.06 -19.82
N PHE A 208 27.87 9.45 -19.00
CA PHE A 208 27.10 10.17 -17.98
C PHE A 208 27.91 10.28 -16.69
N THR A 209 27.90 11.45 -16.05
CA THR A 209 28.45 11.59 -14.70
C THR A 209 27.43 11.08 -13.66
N ASN A 210 27.92 10.56 -12.53
CA ASN A 210 27.03 10.11 -11.45
C ASN A 210 26.17 11.26 -10.88
N GLU A 211 26.69 12.50 -10.88
CA GLU A 211 25.94 13.68 -10.45
C GLU A 211 24.74 13.96 -11.36
N GLN A 212 24.93 13.89 -12.69
CA GLN A 212 23.83 14.03 -13.65
C GLN A 212 22.75 12.96 -13.43
N LEU A 213 23.15 11.70 -13.27
CA LEU A 213 22.22 10.59 -13.01
C LEU A 213 21.45 10.77 -11.70
N GLN A 214 22.12 11.21 -10.62
CA GLN A 214 21.48 11.46 -9.33
C GLN A 214 20.41 12.54 -9.39
N THR A 215 20.64 13.64 -10.11
CA THR A 215 19.61 14.68 -10.29
C THR A 215 18.36 14.16 -11.00
N GLN A 216 18.51 13.10 -11.80
CA GLN A 216 17.43 12.44 -12.53
C GLN A 216 16.81 11.29 -11.74
N GLY A 217 17.23 11.02 -10.49
CA GLY A 217 16.72 9.92 -9.67
C GLY A 217 17.37 8.56 -9.95
N TYR A 218 18.52 8.52 -10.62
CA TYR A 218 19.29 7.31 -10.91
C TYR A 218 20.62 7.27 -10.17
N GLU A 219 21.26 6.11 -10.15
CA GLU A 219 22.64 5.92 -9.73
C GLU A 219 23.37 4.94 -10.65
N LEU A 220 24.67 5.15 -10.81
CA LEU A 220 25.53 4.23 -11.55
C LEU A 220 26.07 3.15 -10.61
N THR A 221 25.73 1.89 -10.91
CA THR A 221 26.21 0.70 -10.19
C THR A 221 27.21 -0.09 -11.04
N LYS A 222 27.74 -1.18 -10.49
CA LYS A 222 28.60 -2.10 -11.26
C LYS A 222 27.84 -2.80 -12.39
N ASP A 223 26.53 -2.94 -12.25
CA ASP A 223 25.67 -3.67 -13.17
C ASP A 223 24.96 -2.74 -14.18
N GLY A 224 25.20 -1.42 -14.11
CA GLY A 224 24.61 -0.42 -15.00
C GLY A 224 23.93 0.72 -14.24
N VAL A 225 23.07 1.46 -14.94
CA VAL A 225 22.22 2.49 -14.34
C VAL A 225 21.03 1.83 -13.65
N THR A 226 20.76 2.23 -12.41
CA THR A 226 19.61 1.77 -11.66
C THR A 226 18.88 2.96 -11.04
N ILE A 227 17.61 2.79 -10.69
CA ILE A 227 16.86 3.81 -9.95
C ILE A 227 17.46 3.95 -8.55
N ASN A 228 17.74 5.20 -8.14
CA ASN A 228 18.26 5.48 -6.80
C ASN A 228 17.10 5.46 -5.79
N TRP A 229 16.68 4.26 -5.42
CA TRP A 229 15.56 4.06 -4.50
C TRP A 229 15.78 4.69 -3.13
N ARG A 230 17.03 4.74 -2.65
CA ARG A 230 17.37 5.38 -1.38
C ARG A 230 17.15 6.88 -1.41
N PHE A 231 17.54 7.53 -2.50
CA PHE A 231 17.23 8.94 -2.73
C PHE A 231 15.73 9.18 -2.76
N LEU A 232 14.97 8.38 -3.50
CA LEU A 232 13.51 8.53 -3.57
C LEU A 232 12.84 8.33 -2.21
N GLU A 233 13.25 7.34 -1.44
CA GLU A 233 12.79 7.12 -0.06
C GLU A 233 13.06 8.37 0.81
N ASP A 234 14.30 8.84 0.84
CA ASP A 234 14.70 9.99 1.67
C ASP A 234 13.95 11.29 1.30
N GLN A 235 13.61 11.46 0.03
CA GLN A 235 12.87 12.64 -0.43
C GLN A 235 11.37 12.54 -0.19
N TYR A 236 10.76 11.36 -0.40
CA TYR A 236 9.32 11.27 -0.62
C TYR A 236 8.55 10.55 0.49
N VAL A 237 9.19 9.71 1.32
CA VAL A 237 8.49 8.86 2.31
C VAL A 237 7.64 9.65 3.32
N LEU A 238 8.06 10.88 3.68
CA LEU A 238 7.36 11.72 4.66
C LEU A 238 6.23 12.56 4.04
N ILE A 239 6.12 12.56 2.72
CA ILE A 239 5.23 13.48 1.99
C ILE A 239 4.26 12.74 1.05
N THR A 240 4.36 11.41 0.99
CA THR A 240 3.43 10.51 0.30
C THR A 240 2.51 9.77 1.27
N ASN A 241 1.46 9.15 0.75
CA ASN A 241 0.58 8.28 1.51
C ASN A 241 1.29 6.97 1.90
N ASP A 242 0.69 6.24 2.84
CA ASP A 242 1.32 5.05 3.42
C ASP A 242 1.68 4.00 2.37
N SER A 243 0.85 3.80 1.35
CA SER A 243 1.14 2.82 0.30
C SER A 243 2.37 3.16 -0.54
N VAL A 244 2.52 4.41 -0.96
CA VAL A 244 3.68 4.84 -1.75
C VAL A 244 4.92 4.90 -0.87
N SER A 245 4.77 5.35 0.38
CA SER A 245 5.86 5.37 1.37
C SER A 245 6.41 3.97 1.64
N GLN A 246 5.53 2.99 1.89
CA GLN A 246 5.91 1.59 2.11
C GLN A 246 6.54 0.97 0.85
N TYR A 247 6.01 1.29 -0.33
CA TYR A 247 6.61 0.83 -1.60
C TYR A 247 8.04 1.35 -1.76
N LEU A 248 8.27 2.64 -1.50
CA LEU A 248 9.61 3.26 -1.57
C LEU A 248 10.59 2.62 -0.57
N GLN A 249 10.16 2.41 0.68
CA GLN A 249 10.97 1.76 1.71
C GLN A 249 11.35 0.33 1.33
N ILE A 250 10.42 -0.44 0.76
CA ILE A 250 10.68 -1.80 0.30
C ILE A 250 11.71 -1.81 -0.84
N GLN A 251 11.53 -0.95 -1.84
CA GLN A 251 12.47 -0.87 -2.96
C GLN A 251 13.87 -0.43 -2.49
N ALA A 252 13.95 0.58 -1.62
CA ALA A 252 15.22 1.03 -1.05
C ALA A 252 15.91 -0.05 -0.22
N PHE A 253 15.16 -0.78 0.61
CA PHE A 253 15.66 -1.90 1.38
C PHE A 253 16.24 -3.02 0.50
N ILE A 254 15.55 -3.35 -0.59
CA ILE A 254 15.98 -4.38 -1.53
C ILE A 254 17.22 -3.92 -2.32
N ALA A 255 17.23 -2.67 -2.79
CA ALA A 255 18.34 -2.10 -3.55
C ALA A 255 19.65 -2.04 -2.76
N GLN A 256 19.59 -1.80 -1.45
CA GLN A 256 20.76 -1.79 -0.57
C GLN A 256 21.45 -3.15 -0.44
N GLN A 257 20.80 -4.24 -0.85
CA GLN A 257 21.29 -5.61 -0.65
C GLN A 257 21.64 -6.28 -1.97
N ALA A 258 22.79 -5.92 -2.55
CA ALA A 258 23.29 -6.52 -3.79
C ALA A 258 23.55 -8.03 -3.68
N SER A 259 23.80 -8.54 -2.48
CA SER A 259 24.00 -9.98 -2.22
C SER A 259 23.41 -10.34 -0.84
N PRO A 260 22.07 -10.47 -0.74
CA PRO A 260 21.41 -10.66 0.54
C PRO A 260 21.83 -11.99 1.18
N SER A 261 21.90 -12.09 2.50
CA SER A 261 21.95 -13.40 3.17
C SER A 261 20.64 -14.18 2.95
N TRP A 262 20.58 -15.47 3.31
CA TRP A 262 19.32 -16.21 3.26
C TRP A 262 18.27 -15.61 4.21
N ASN A 263 18.70 -15.13 5.38
CA ASN A 263 17.82 -14.44 6.33
C ASN A 263 17.36 -13.07 5.84
N ASP A 264 18.18 -12.39 5.03
CA ASP A 264 17.76 -11.17 4.34
C ASP A 264 16.67 -11.47 3.30
N LEU A 265 16.84 -12.52 2.49
CA LEU A 265 15.82 -12.95 1.54
C LEU A 265 14.50 -13.30 2.27
N ALA A 266 14.57 -14.05 3.37
CA ALA A 266 13.42 -14.31 4.24
C ALA A 266 12.70 -13.02 4.64
N ARG A 267 13.43 -12.03 5.16
CA ARG A 267 12.87 -10.71 5.54
C ARG A 267 12.26 -9.97 4.35
N GLN A 268 12.92 -9.99 3.19
CA GLN A 268 12.40 -9.36 1.97
C GLN A 268 11.07 -9.98 1.55
N VAL A 269 10.97 -11.31 1.54
CA VAL A 269 9.75 -12.03 1.16
C VAL A 269 8.59 -11.66 2.11
N VAL A 270 8.84 -11.64 3.42
CA VAL A 270 7.82 -11.28 4.43
C VAL A 270 7.34 -9.84 4.26
N ARG A 271 8.26 -8.89 4.03
CA ARG A 271 7.90 -7.48 3.80
C ARG A 271 7.06 -7.29 2.53
N LEU A 272 7.43 -7.99 1.45
CA LEU A 272 6.70 -7.95 0.19
C LEU A 272 5.30 -8.55 0.34
N GLU A 273 5.17 -9.67 1.07
CA GLU A 273 3.87 -10.25 1.39
C GLU A 273 3.00 -9.28 2.19
N HIS A 274 3.54 -8.70 3.27
CA HIS A 274 2.81 -7.77 4.11
C HIS A 274 2.31 -6.55 3.33
N PHE A 275 3.13 -6.03 2.42
CA PHE A 275 2.70 -4.96 1.51
C PHE A 275 1.51 -5.37 0.64
N LEU A 276 1.59 -6.54 0.01
CA LEU A 276 0.53 -7.05 -0.87
C LEU A 276 -0.79 -7.31 -0.12
N GLN A 277 -0.71 -7.68 1.17
CA GLN A 277 -1.87 -7.86 2.03
C GLN A 277 -2.47 -6.54 2.52
N SER A 278 -1.64 -5.55 2.83
CA SER A 278 -2.08 -4.26 3.39
C SER A 278 -2.64 -3.31 2.33
N PHE A 279 -2.22 -3.46 1.07
CA PHE A 279 -2.52 -2.52 0.00
C PHE A 279 -3.16 -3.15 -1.25
N PRO A 280 -4.18 -4.02 -1.13
CA PRO A 280 -4.70 -4.80 -2.27
C PRO A 280 -5.37 -3.94 -3.36
N GLN A 281 -5.72 -2.68 -3.06
CA GLN A 281 -6.42 -1.76 -3.97
C GLN A 281 -5.52 -0.63 -4.53
N VAL A 282 -4.23 -0.63 -4.21
CA VAL A 282 -3.31 0.39 -4.70
C VAL A 282 -3.04 0.19 -6.18
N ASN A 283 -2.60 1.25 -6.88
CA ASN A 283 -2.28 1.29 -8.31
C ASN A 283 -1.81 -0.09 -8.84
N THR A 284 -2.53 -0.62 -9.82
CA THR A 284 -2.35 -1.97 -10.35
C THR A 284 -0.93 -2.25 -10.82
N ASP A 285 -0.21 -1.24 -11.28
CA ASP A 285 1.16 -1.38 -11.77
C ASP A 285 2.13 -1.67 -10.61
N PHE A 286 1.99 -0.95 -9.49
CA PHE A 286 2.81 -1.20 -8.29
C PHE A 286 2.54 -2.58 -7.71
N ILE A 287 1.26 -2.98 -7.64
CA ILE A 287 0.90 -4.30 -7.13
C ILE A 287 1.44 -5.40 -8.05
N THR A 288 1.38 -5.21 -9.37
CA THR A 288 1.97 -6.15 -10.33
C THR A 288 3.49 -6.25 -10.15
N ASP A 289 4.17 -5.12 -10.00
CA ASP A 289 5.61 -5.05 -9.77
C ASP A 289 6.02 -5.73 -8.46
N VAL A 290 5.29 -5.47 -7.37
CA VAL A 290 5.55 -6.08 -6.07
C VAL A 290 5.24 -7.57 -6.09
N HIS A 291 4.21 -8.02 -6.81
CA HIS A 291 3.95 -9.45 -7.02
C HIS A 291 5.09 -10.16 -7.74
N ALA A 292 5.60 -9.56 -8.82
CA ALA A 292 6.75 -10.10 -9.55
C ALA A 292 7.98 -10.18 -8.61
N LEU A 293 8.26 -9.09 -7.87
CA LEU A 293 9.37 -9.03 -6.95
C LEU A 293 9.25 -10.05 -5.81
N TYR A 294 8.05 -10.21 -5.23
CA TYR A 294 7.77 -11.23 -4.23
C TYR A 294 8.08 -12.63 -4.76
N ARG A 295 7.56 -12.97 -5.96
CA ARG A 295 7.77 -14.28 -6.57
C ARG A 295 9.26 -14.52 -6.79
N ASP A 296 9.97 -13.55 -7.34
CA ASP A 296 11.38 -13.69 -7.68
C ASP A 296 12.23 -13.83 -6.41
N ARG A 297 11.93 -13.08 -5.34
CA ARG A 297 12.60 -13.22 -4.04
C ARG A 297 12.28 -14.53 -3.33
N LEU A 298 11.04 -15.01 -3.41
CA LEU A 298 10.66 -16.32 -2.87
C LEU A 298 11.35 -17.46 -3.61
N MET A 299 11.39 -17.41 -4.95
CA MET A 299 12.12 -18.40 -5.74
C MET A 299 13.63 -18.39 -5.44
N ALA A 300 14.21 -17.20 -5.28
CA ALA A 300 15.59 -17.06 -4.84
C ALA A 300 15.81 -17.63 -3.44
N TYR A 301 14.88 -17.39 -2.50
CA TYR A 301 14.95 -17.90 -1.13
C TYR A 301 14.82 -19.42 -1.06
N LEU A 302 14.03 -20.02 -1.95
CA LEU A 302 13.92 -21.47 -2.09
C LEU A 302 15.13 -22.11 -2.78
N GLY A 303 16.10 -21.31 -3.25
CA GLY A 303 17.26 -21.79 -3.99
C GLY A 303 16.94 -22.24 -5.41
N LYS A 304 15.82 -21.78 -5.96
CA LYS A 304 15.32 -22.12 -7.30
C LYS A 304 15.57 -21.03 -8.34
N SER A 305 16.43 -20.05 -8.02
CA SER A 305 16.90 -19.02 -8.95
C SER A 305 18.26 -19.40 -9.54
N ASP A 306 18.52 -19.03 -10.79
CA ASP A 306 19.82 -19.30 -11.46
C ASP A 306 21.01 -18.60 -10.80
N VAL A 307 20.77 -17.52 -10.06
CA VAL A 307 21.81 -16.66 -9.49
C VAL A 307 22.40 -17.24 -8.18
N ARG A 308 21.64 -18.09 -7.47
CA ARG A 308 22.00 -18.55 -6.13
C ARG A 308 21.60 -20.00 -5.88
N THR A 309 22.58 -20.86 -5.67
CA THR A 309 22.36 -22.29 -5.38
C THR A 309 22.19 -22.54 -3.88
N ALA A 310 21.06 -23.13 -3.48
CA ALA A 310 20.85 -23.60 -2.09
C ALA A 310 21.57 -24.92 -1.79
N PHE A 311 21.98 -25.65 -2.83
CA PHE A 311 22.59 -26.97 -2.72
C PHE A 311 24.10 -26.90 -2.93
N LEU A 312 24.81 -27.82 -2.28
CA LEU A 312 26.21 -28.13 -2.53
C LEU A 312 26.33 -28.92 -3.84
N PRO A 313 27.52 -29.03 -4.46
CA PRO A 313 27.73 -29.81 -5.69
C PRO A 313 27.35 -31.29 -5.58
N ASN A 314 27.28 -31.85 -4.37
CA ASN A 314 26.84 -33.22 -4.11
C ASN A 314 25.30 -33.35 -3.95
N GLY A 315 24.56 -32.26 -4.17
CA GLY A 315 23.10 -32.21 -4.07
C GLY A 315 22.54 -32.05 -2.66
N TYR A 316 23.37 -31.92 -1.62
CA TYR A 316 22.88 -31.69 -0.26
C TYR A 316 22.59 -30.21 -0.02
N LEU A 317 21.52 -29.91 0.71
CA LEU A 317 21.18 -28.56 1.14
C LEU A 317 22.34 -27.98 1.98
N ARG A 318 22.72 -26.74 1.70
CA ARG A 318 23.73 -26.04 2.49
C ARG A 318 23.21 -25.78 3.91
N GLY A 319 24.08 -25.92 4.90
CA GLY A 319 23.72 -25.74 6.31
C GLY A 319 23.15 -24.35 6.62
N GLU A 320 23.69 -23.30 6.01
CA GLU A 320 23.16 -21.94 6.20
C GLU A 320 21.76 -21.72 5.62
N VAL A 321 21.37 -22.48 4.59
CA VAL A 321 20.02 -22.45 4.01
C VAL A 321 19.05 -23.14 4.95
N GLN A 322 19.41 -24.33 5.41
CA GLN A 322 18.59 -25.09 6.35
C GLN A 322 18.31 -24.29 7.62
N ALA A 323 19.35 -23.69 8.22
CA ALA A 323 19.21 -22.83 9.39
C ALA A 323 18.31 -21.63 9.12
N SER A 324 18.37 -21.05 7.92
CA SER A 324 17.49 -19.95 7.53
C SER A 324 16.03 -20.39 7.42
N TYR A 325 15.74 -21.55 6.85
CA TYR A 325 14.37 -22.08 6.79
C TYR A 325 13.80 -22.35 8.19
N GLU A 326 14.59 -22.95 9.08
CA GLU A 326 14.17 -23.18 10.48
C GLU A 326 13.87 -21.86 11.20
N GLN A 327 14.72 -20.85 11.01
CA GLN A 327 14.47 -19.50 11.52
C GLN A 327 13.23 -18.86 10.89
N PHE A 328 12.97 -19.06 9.60
CA PHE A 328 11.76 -18.55 8.95
C PHE A 328 10.50 -19.14 9.59
N LEU A 329 10.47 -20.46 9.73
CA LEU A 329 9.33 -21.18 10.31
C LEU A 329 9.09 -20.79 11.77
N THR A 330 10.13 -20.38 12.49
CA THR A 330 10.01 -19.89 13.87
C THR A 330 9.56 -18.44 13.92
N ASN A 331 10.17 -17.56 13.10
CA ASN A 331 10.03 -16.11 13.23
C ASN A 331 8.85 -15.54 12.42
N TYR A 332 8.41 -16.19 11.35
CA TYR A 332 7.35 -15.69 10.47
C TYR A 332 6.19 -16.67 10.35
N PRO A 333 5.67 -17.18 11.47
CA PRO A 333 4.80 -18.33 11.40
C PRO A 333 3.39 -17.93 10.91
N ASN A 334 3.05 -16.64 10.96
CA ASN A 334 1.76 -16.07 10.54
C ASN A 334 1.78 -15.47 9.14
N THR A 335 2.64 -15.96 8.26
CA THR A 335 2.68 -15.51 6.85
C THR A 335 2.05 -16.56 5.95
N GLN A 336 1.44 -16.17 4.84
CA GLN A 336 1.06 -17.10 3.77
C GLN A 336 2.30 -17.80 3.18
N THR A 337 3.44 -17.11 3.14
CA THR A 337 4.74 -17.68 2.77
C THR A 337 5.12 -18.86 3.65
N PHE A 338 4.79 -18.84 4.95
CA PHE A 338 5.07 -19.93 5.90
C PHE A 338 4.67 -21.30 5.34
N PHE A 339 3.47 -21.43 4.78
CA PHE A 339 3.00 -22.72 4.26
C PHE A 339 3.82 -23.20 3.06
N THR A 340 4.26 -22.27 2.20
CA THR A 340 5.13 -22.60 1.07
C THR A 340 6.48 -23.11 1.58
N ILE A 341 7.09 -22.39 2.53
CA ILE A 341 8.40 -22.74 3.09
C ILE A 341 8.31 -24.05 3.89
N GLN A 342 7.26 -24.23 4.69
CA GLN A 342 7.05 -25.44 5.48
C GLN A 342 6.90 -26.66 4.57
N THR A 343 6.05 -26.57 3.55
CA THR A 343 5.83 -27.67 2.61
C THR A 343 7.13 -28.04 1.90
N TYR A 344 7.89 -27.05 1.44
CA TYR A 344 9.18 -27.30 0.79
C TYR A 344 10.22 -27.88 1.75
N TYR A 345 10.30 -27.37 2.99
CA TYR A 345 11.20 -27.86 4.02
C TYR A 345 10.89 -29.30 4.43
N GLU A 346 9.61 -29.65 4.59
CA GLU A 346 9.19 -31.01 4.89
C GLU A 346 9.51 -31.97 3.75
N LEU A 347 9.33 -31.53 2.50
CA LEU A 347 9.73 -32.29 1.31
C LEU A 347 11.24 -32.54 1.29
N LEU A 348 12.05 -31.51 1.57
CA LEU A 348 13.50 -31.67 1.72
C LEU A 348 13.84 -32.66 2.83
N ARG A 349 13.20 -32.55 4.00
CA ARG A 349 13.42 -33.44 5.14
C ARG A 349 13.09 -34.90 4.81
N GLN A 350 12.01 -35.17 4.06
CA GLN A 350 11.66 -36.52 3.59
C GLN A 350 12.75 -37.14 2.73
N HIS A 351 13.46 -36.31 1.97
CA HIS A 351 14.59 -36.70 1.13
C HIS A 351 15.97 -36.48 1.80
N SER A 352 16.02 -36.47 3.14
CA SER A 352 17.26 -36.26 3.93
C SER A 352 18.05 -35.00 3.53
N PHE A 353 17.33 -33.95 3.16
CA PHE A 353 17.86 -32.67 2.65
C PHE A 353 18.72 -32.80 1.39
N GLN A 354 18.56 -33.88 0.63
CA GLN A 354 19.16 -34.05 -0.69
C GLN A 354 18.18 -33.57 -1.75
N GLN A 355 18.70 -32.93 -2.80
CA GLN A 355 17.95 -32.58 -3.99
C GLN A 355 17.40 -33.85 -4.64
N SER A 356 16.08 -33.86 -4.84
CA SER A 356 15.31 -34.93 -5.47
C SER A 356 14.46 -34.39 -6.61
N ALA A 357 13.96 -35.28 -7.47
CA ALA A 357 13.03 -34.92 -8.56
C ALA A 357 11.79 -34.17 -8.02
N ASP A 358 11.30 -34.52 -6.84
CA ASP A 358 10.16 -33.83 -6.21
C ASP A 358 10.53 -32.41 -5.80
N THR A 359 11.71 -32.21 -5.20
CA THR A 359 12.19 -30.87 -4.80
C THR A 359 12.46 -29.97 -6.02
N GLU A 360 12.87 -30.54 -7.15
CA GLU A 360 13.02 -29.85 -8.43
C GLU A 360 11.67 -29.52 -9.06
N ALA A 361 10.72 -30.44 -9.02
CA ALA A 361 9.36 -30.25 -9.51
C ALA A 361 8.49 -29.34 -8.62
N PHE A 362 8.90 -29.05 -7.38
CA PHE A 362 8.16 -28.17 -6.47
C PHE A 362 7.93 -26.79 -7.10
N THR A 363 6.67 -26.46 -7.38
CA THR A 363 6.30 -25.15 -7.92
C THR A 363 5.79 -24.26 -6.79
N VAL A 364 6.19 -23.00 -6.82
CA VAL A 364 5.59 -21.97 -5.97
C VAL A 364 4.30 -21.52 -6.64
N GLY A 365 3.15 -21.78 -6.02
CA GLY A 365 1.85 -21.31 -6.52
C GLY A 365 1.67 -19.78 -6.59
N GLY A 366 2.74 -19.01 -6.31
CA GLY A 366 2.70 -17.57 -6.08
C GLY A 366 1.80 -17.18 -4.88
N LEU A 367 1.77 -15.89 -4.54
CA LEU A 367 0.66 -15.36 -3.74
C LEU A 367 -0.67 -15.50 -4.47
N ALA A 368 -0.67 -15.54 -5.81
CA ALA A 368 -1.86 -15.63 -6.64
C ALA A 368 -2.68 -16.91 -6.43
N MET A 369 -2.06 -18.07 -6.17
CA MET A 369 -2.84 -19.24 -5.74
C MET A 369 -3.42 -19.04 -4.35
N ASN A 370 -2.75 -18.31 -3.44
CA ASN A 370 -3.30 -17.97 -2.12
C ASN A 370 -4.40 -16.87 -2.18
N ILE A 371 -4.35 -15.96 -3.15
CA ILE A 371 -5.41 -14.97 -3.44
C ILE A 371 -6.60 -15.64 -4.15
N ALA A 372 -6.37 -16.60 -5.04
CA ALA A 372 -7.45 -17.43 -5.59
C ALA A 372 -8.07 -18.32 -4.51
N VAL A 373 -7.24 -18.84 -3.61
CA VAL A 373 -7.62 -19.52 -2.37
C VAL A 373 -8.43 -18.63 -1.41
N GLU A 374 -8.19 -17.32 -1.37
CA GLU A 374 -9.04 -16.35 -0.65
C GLU A 374 -10.42 -16.19 -1.32
N ARG A 375 -10.56 -16.54 -2.60
CA ARG A 375 -11.87 -16.62 -3.29
C ARG A 375 -12.66 -17.88 -2.89
N ASP A 376 -11.97 -18.95 -2.49
CA ASP A 376 -12.58 -20.19 -2.00
C ASP A 376 -12.76 -20.22 -0.46
N ALA A 377 -12.27 -19.20 0.24
CA ALA A 377 -12.48 -19.06 1.68
C ALA A 377 -13.97 -18.88 1.99
N GLN A 378 -14.47 -19.57 3.02
CA GLN A 378 -15.85 -19.41 3.44
C GLN A 378 -16.00 -18.06 4.12
N PRO A 379 -16.94 -17.20 3.69
CA PRO A 379 -17.18 -15.95 4.38
C PRO A 379 -17.67 -16.25 5.80
N VAL A 380 -17.06 -15.60 6.77
CA VAL A 380 -17.60 -15.50 8.12
C VAL A 380 -18.60 -14.37 8.09
N THR A 381 -19.86 -14.72 8.03
CA THR A 381 -20.94 -13.74 8.07
C THR A 381 -21.44 -13.63 9.48
N GLY A 382 -21.21 -12.46 10.09
CA GLY A 382 -21.64 -12.14 11.44
C GLY A 382 -20.49 -12.13 12.45
N PRO A 383 -20.72 -11.48 13.60
CA PRO A 383 -19.71 -11.33 14.62
C PRO A 383 -19.33 -12.68 15.25
N LEU A 384 -18.09 -12.80 15.76
CA LEU A 384 -17.67 -14.02 16.47
C LEU A 384 -18.59 -14.34 17.67
N LEU A 385 -19.18 -13.30 18.26
CA LEU A 385 -20.12 -13.38 19.37
C LEU A 385 -21.40 -12.59 19.03
N PRO A 386 -22.58 -13.02 19.52
CA PRO A 386 -22.81 -14.14 20.43
C PRO A 386 -22.66 -15.51 19.75
N LEU A 387 -22.39 -16.55 20.55
CA LEU A 387 -22.36 -17.92 20.08
C LEU A 387 -23.74 -18.35 19.54
N SER A 388 -23.75 -19.17 18.48
CA SER A 388 -24.97 -19.87 18.08
C SER A 388 -25.42 -20.85 19.18
N GLU A 389 -26.67 -21.30 19.16
CA GLU A 389 -27.17 -22.26 20.17
C GLU A 389 -26.33 -23.55 20.22
N ALA A 390 -25.91 -24.07 19.07
CA ALA A 390 -25.04 -25.25 19.01
C ALA A 390 -23.67 -24.98 19.64
N GLN A 391 -23.08 -23.81 19.37
CA GLN A 391 -21.79 -23.41 19.93
C GLN A 391 -21.89 -23.12 21.43
N GLN A 392 -23.00 -22.54 21.90
CA GLN A 392 -23.25 -22.36 23.31
C GLN A 392 -23.32 -23.71 24.04
N GLN A 393 -23.98 -24.71 23.46
CA GLN A 393 -23.99 -26.07 24.01
C GLN A 393 -22.61 -26.73 24.00
N MET A 394 -21.74 -26.41 23.04
CA MET A 394 -20.34 -26.83 23.06
C MET A 394 -19.58 -26.15 24.21
N TYR A 395 -19.76 -24.83 24.38
CA TYR A 395 -19.14 -24.05 25.44
C TYR A 395 -19.55 -24.51 26.84
N ASP A 396 -20.84 -24.72 27.07
CA ASP A 396 -21.37 -25.18 28.36
C ASP A 396 -20.84 -26.57 28.72
N ARG A 397 -20.65 -27.45 27.72
CA ARG A 397 -20.03 -28.76 27.92
C ARG A 397 -18.55 -28.65 28.23
N LEU A 398 -17.82 -27.81 27.51
CA LEU A 398 -16.42 -27.54 27.76
C LEU A 398 -16.21 -27.00 29.19
N LEU A 399 -17.08 -26.10 29.66
CA LEU A 399 -17.11 -25.60 31.04
C LEU A 399 -17.34 -26.72 32.06
N ALA A 400 -18.24 -27.66 31.76
CA ALA A 400 -18.65 -28.70 32.69
C ALA A 400 -17.66 -29.88 32.78
N SER A 401 -17.07 -30.30 31.65
CA SER A 401 -16.21 -31.49 31.57
C SER A 401 -14.74 -31.21 31.27
N GLY A 402 -14.41 -30.03 30.74
CA GLY A 402 -13.07 -29.74 30.21
C GLY A 402 -12.74 -30.49 28.92
N GLU A 403 -13.70 -31.19 28.31
CA GLU A 403 -13.47 -31.94 27.08
C GLU A 403 -13.81 -31.09 25.84
N THR A 404 -12.83 -30.92 24.95
CA THR A 404 -13.05 -30.36 23.62
C THR A 404 -13.65 -31.43 22.71
N GLN A 405 -14.60 -31.02 21.85
CA GLN A 405 -15.19 -31.96 20.90
C GLN A 405 -14.28 -32.13 19.68
N SER A 406 -14.08 -33.38 19.25
CA SER A 406 -13.27 -33.71 18.08
C SER A 406 -13.88 -33.28 16.74
N ASP A 407 -15.16 -32.92 16.72
CA ASP A 407 -15.88 -32.40 15.53
C ASP A 407 -15.92 -30.87 15.44
N ALA A 408 -15.42 -30.14 16.44
CA ALA A 408 -15.36 -28.69 16.41
C ALA A 408 -14.46 -28.20 15.25
N THR A 409 -14.94 -27.23 14.47
CA THR A 409 -14.14 -26.63 13.41
C THR A 409 -13.17 -25.58 13.98
N PRO A 410 -12.13 -25.16 13.24
CA PRO A 410 -11.29 -24.04 13.66
C PRO A 410 -12.08 -22.77 14.02
N LEU A 411 -13.21 -22.51 13.34
CA LEU A 411 -14.08 -21.39 13.67
C LEU A 411 -14.72 -21.56 15.04
N ASP A 412 -15.28 -22.74 15.30
CA ASP A 412 -15.93 -23.04 16.58
C ASP A 412 -14.91 -22.86 17.71
N ILE A 413 -13.70 -23.39 17.56
CA ILE A 413 -12.62 -23.21 18.54
C ILE A 413 -12.32 -21.72 18.78
N LEU A 414 -12.23 -20.91 17.72
CA LEU A 414 -12.00 -19.47 17.85
C LEU A 414 -13.13 -18.75 18.60
N GLN A 415 -14.39 -19.11 18.31
CA GLN A 415 -15.56 -18.50 18.96
C GLN A 415 -15.68 -18.94 20.43
N LEU A 416 -15.43 -20.22 20.73
CA LEU A 416 -15.37 -20.74 22.08
C LEU A 416 -14.26 -20.08 22.90
N PHE A 417 -13.09 -19.85 22.29
CA PHE A 417 -11.99 -19.13 22.92
C PHE A 417 -12.38 -17.67 23.20
N ALA A 418 -12.94 -16.97 22.21
CA ALA A 418 -13.41 -15.60 22.37
C ALA A 418 -14.44 -15.48 23.50
N ARG A 419 -15.41 -16.41 23.57
CA ARG A 419 -16.40 -16.45 24.65
C ARG A 419 -15.76 -16.71 26.02
N ALA A 420 -14.82 -17.66 26.10
CA ALA A 420 -14.11 -17.96 27.34
C ALA A 420 -13.35 -16.75 27.89
N VAL A 421 -12.74 -15.97 27.01
CA VAL A 421 -12.06 -14.72 27.38
C VAL A 421 -13.08 -13.66 27.85
N GLU A 422 -14.21 -13.50 27.14
CA GLU A 422 -15.27 -12.55 27.52
C GLU A 422 -15.87 -12.85 28.91
N ASP A 423 -16.01 -14.13 29.27
CA ASP A 423 -16.57 -14.58 30.56
C ASP A 423 -15.50 -14.72 31.68
N ASP A 424 -14.26 -14.23 31.46
CA ASP A 424 -13.10 -14.37 32.36
C ASP A 424 -12.76 -15.84 32.72
N GLN A 425 -13.15 -16.80 31.89
CA GLN A 425 -12.93 -18.24 32.08
C GLN A 425 -11.59 -18.69 31.50
N PHE A 426 -10.49 -18.18 32.05
CA PHE A 426 -9.13 -18.43 31.54
C PHE A 426 -8.69 -19.90 31.59
N GLU A 427 -9.22 -20.69 32.50
CA GLU A 427 -8.98 -22.14 32.54
C GLU A 427 -9.59 -22.85 31.32
N VAL A 428 -10.75 -22.40 30.86
CA VAL A 428 -11.37 -22.93 29.64
C VAL A 428 -10.64 -22.42 28.40
N ALA A 429 -10.32 -21.13 28.38
CA ALA A 429 -9.59 -20.53 27.26
C ALA A 429 -8.22 -21.21 27.06
N SER A 430 -7.56 -21.61 28.14
CA SER A 430 -6.26 -22.26 28.10
C SER A 430 -6.29 -23.67 27.50
N MET A 431 -7.41 -24.39 27.63
CA MET A 431 -7.64 -25.70 26.98
C MET A 431 -7.78 -25.59 25.45
N LEU A 432 -8.13 -24.41 24.95
CA LEU A 432 -8.35 -24.17 23.52
C LEU A 432 -7.08 -23.68 22.79
N VAL A 433 -5.98 -23.51 23.51
CA VAL A 433 -4.72 -22.99 22.96
C VAL A 433 -3.55 -23.94 23.26
N ALA A 434 -2.56 -23.98 22.37
CA ALA A 434 -1.31 -24.69 22.56
C ALA A 434 -0.14 -23.84 22.08
N ARG A 435 1.03 -23.95 22.75
CA ARG A 435 2.25 -23.24 22.32
C ARG A 435 2.78 -23.79 20.99
N ASN A 436 2.81 -25.12 20.87
CA ASN A 436 3.29 -25.84 19.71
C ASN A 436 2.54 -27.17 19.52
N LYS A 437 2.65 -27.76 18.32
CA LYS A 437 2.08 -29.08 18.02
C LYS A 437 2.57 -30.13 19.01
N GLY A 438 1.65 -30.70 19.81
CA GLY A 438 1.94 -31.74 20.79
C GLY A 438 2.50 -31.25 22.13
N THR A 439 2.44 -29.95 22.41
CA THR A 439 2.74 -29.39 23.74
C THR A 439 1.50 -29.32 24.62
N MET A 440 1.69 -29.30 25.94
CA MET A 440 0.60 -29.14 26.90
C MET A 440 -0.11 -27.78 26.74
N PRO A 441 -1.37 -27.67 27.20
CA PRO A 441 -2.09 -26.41 27.30
C PRO A 441 -1.28 -25.33 28.01
N ILE A 442 -1.58 -24.07 27.71
CA ILE A 442 -0.96 -22.94 28.39
C ILE A 442 -1.52 -22.81 29.80
N GLU A 443 -0.73 -22.31 30.74
CA GLU A 443 -1.24 -22.03 32.08
C GLU A 443 -2.19 -20.83 32.03
N ALA A 444 -3.35 -20.94 32.68
CA ALA A 444 -4.39 -19.90 32.65
C ALA A 444 -3.89 -18.53 33.12
N ASP A 445 -2.97 -18.48 34.09
CA ASP A 445 -2.38 -17.22 34.57
C ASP A 445 -1.51 -16.56 33.49
N VAL A 446 -0.73 -17.34 32.73
CA VAL A 446 0.05 -16.79 31.59
C VAL A 446 -0.88 -16.21 30.52
N LEU A 447 -2.00 -16.89 30.26
CA LEU A 447 -3.00 -16.43 29.30
C LEU A 447 -3.66 -15.12 29.78
N ARG A 448 -4.03 -15.05 31.07
CA ARG A 448 -4.62 -13.86 31.69
C ARG A 448 -3.67 -12.66 31.61
N ASP A 449 -2.40 -12.85 31.99
CA ASP A 449 -1.39 -11.79 32.02
C ASP A 449 -1.03 -11.25 30.62
N THR A 450 -1.36 -12.00 29.57
CA THR A 450 -1.07 -11.63 28.18
C THR A 450 -2.30 -11.13 27.41
N MET A 451 -3.51 -11.28 27.95
CA MET A 451 -4.75 -10.85 27.28
C MET A 451 -4.83 -9.34 27.03
N ASP A 452 -4.27 -8.53 27.92
CA ASP A 452 -4.23 -7.08 27.76
C ASP A 452 -3.54 -6.66 26.44
N PHE A 453 -2.65 -7.51 25.92
CA PHE A 453 -1.95 -7.30 24.64
C PHE A 453 -2.69 -7.89 23.44
N ILE A 454 -3.58 -8.85 23.65
CA ILE A 454 -4.34 -9.50 22.57
C ILE A 454 -5.59 -8.68 22.19
N SER A 455 -6.00 -7.76 23.08
CA SER A 455 -6.99 -6.71 22.86
C SER A 455 -8.45 -7.16 22.66
N PRO A 456 -9.44 -6.33 23.06
CA PRO A 456 -10.85 -6.46 22.68
C PRO A 456 -11.12 -6.49 21.15
N PHE A 457 -10.12 -6.27 20.29
CA PHE A 457 -10.30 -6.28 18.82
C PHE A 457 -10.91 -7.57 18.29
N TRP A 458 -10.53 -8.73 18.85
CA TRP A 458 -11.08 -10.03 18.45
C TRP A 458 -12.57 -10.15 18.79
N LEU A 459 -12.98 -9.61 19.94
CA LEU A 459 -14.39 -9.56 20.33
C LEU A 459 -15.21 -8.62 19.44
N SER A 460 -14.55 -7.67 18.77
CA SER A 460 -15.18 -6.70 17.85
C SER A 460 -15.22 -7.15 16.39
N LEU A 461 -14.68 -8.33 16.07
CA LEU A 461 -14.72 -8.90 14.72
C LEU A 461 -16.16 -9.10 14.24
N GLN A 462 -16.58 -8.31 13.24
CA GLN A 462 -17.94 -8.36 12.68
C GLN A 462 -18.04 -9.15 11.37
N GLU A 463 -16.96 -9.20 10.59
CA GLU A 463 -16.89 -9.88 9.29
C GLU A 463 -15.49 -10.48 9.09
N GLY A 464 -15.37 -11.57 8.32
CA GLY A 464 -14.07 -12.19 8.04
C GLY A 464 -14.14 -13.29 6.98
N ARG A 465 -13.02 -13.96 6.70
CA ARG A 465 -12.98 -15.13 5.81
C ARG A 465 -12.20 -16.27 6.44
N ILE A 466 -12.80 -17.45 6.48
CA ILE A 466 -12.17 -18.63 7.06
C ILE A 466 -11.68 -19.54 5.96
N LYS A 467 -10.46 -20.04 6.14
CA LYS A 467 -9.93 -21.06 5.28
C LYS A 467 -9.17 -22.14 6.04
N THR A 468 -9.84 -23.26 6.27
CA THR A 468 -9.16 -24.47 6.72
C THR A 468 -8.21 -24.97 5.63
N LEU A 469 -6.91 -25.02 5.92
CA LEU A 469 -5.90 -25.59 5.02
C LEU A 469 -5.90 -27.13 5.12
N PRO A 470 -5.48 -27.85 4.06
CA PRO A 470 -5.37 -29.31 4.11
C PRO A 470 -4.33 -29.75 5.17
N GLY A 471 -4.69 -30.70 6.04
CA GLY A 471 -3.78 -31.33 6.99
C GLY A 471 -4.07 -31.00 8.46
N ALA A 472 -3.04 -31.11 9.31
CA ALA A 472 -3.13 -30.86 10.75
C ALA A 472 -2.89 -29.38 11.13
N LEU A 473 -3.00 -28.48 10.16
CA LEU A 473 -2.81 -27.05 10.32
C LEU A 473 -3.98 -26.33 9.67
N GLY A 474 -4.67 -25.51 10.45
CA GLY A 474 -5.74 -24.63 9.98
C GLY A 474 -5.26 -23.19 10.08
N SER A 475 -5.79 -22.30 9.24
CA SER A 475 -5.63 -20.87 9.45
C SER A 475 -6.94 -20.15 9.25
N ILE A 476 -7.14 -19.08 10.00
CA ILE A 476 -8.24 -18.16 9.79
C ILE A 476 -7.64 -16.79 9.54
N LEU A 477 -8.00 -16.20 8.40
CA LEU A 477 -7.65 -14.83 8.06
C LEU A 477 -8.84 -13.94 8.41
N VAL A 478 -8.80 -13.30 9.57
CA VAL A 478 -9.87 -12.37 9.97
C VAL A 478 -9.50 -10.95 9.62
N TRP A 479 -10.46 -10.16 9.16
CA TRP A 479 -10.26 -8.75 8.84
C TRP A 479 -11.02 -7.92 9.86
N THR A 480 -10.35 -7.01 10.56
CA THR A 480 -11.02 -5.98 11.36
C THR A 480 -11.18 -4.72 10.50
N PRO A 481 -12.38 -4.14 10.39
CA PRO A 481 -12.50 -2.78 9.89
C PRO A 481 -11.91 -1.83 10.94
N GLU A 482 -10.71 -1.32 10.69
CA GLU A 482 -10.11 -0.29 11.56
C GLU A 482 -10.82 1.06 11.32
N ASN A 483 -11.27 1.28 10.08
CA ASN A 483 -12.13 2.36 9.60
C ASN A 483 -12.70 2.00 8.21
N GLU A 484 -13.45 2.89 7.55
CA GLU A 484 -14.04 2.63 6.21
C GLU A 484 -13.02 2.28 5.11
N TRP A 485 -11.71 2.48 5.33
CA TRP A 485 -10.69 2.44 4.28
C TRP A 485 -9.52 1.50 4.56
N ALA A 486 -9.43 0.92 5.76
CA ALA A 486 -8.33 0.04 6.17
C ALA A 486 -8.86 -1.23 6.84
N TYR A 487 -8.36 -2.37 6.38
CA TYR A 487 -8.59 -3.68 6.99
C TYR A 487 -7.27 -4.15 7.58
N GLU A 488 -7.22 -4.41 8.88
CA GLU A 488 -6.12 -5.17 9.45
C GLU A 488 -6.41 -6.66 9.31
N SER A 489 -5.43 -7.41 8.83
CA SER A 489 -5.56 -8.84 8.62
C SER A 489 -4.88 -9.62 9.74
N HIS A 490 -5.67 -10.43 10.46
CA HIS A 490 -5.23 -11.27 11.56
C HIS A 490 -5.18 -12.74 11.13
N PHE A 491 -4.05 -13.41 11.38
CA PHE A 491 -3.85 -14.81 11.04
C PHE A 491 -3.87 -15.63 12.32
N VAL A 492 -5.00 -16.30 12.59
CA VAL A 492 -5.04 -17.31 13.65
C VAL A 492 -4.64 -18.64 13.06
N ARG A 493 -3.63 -19.28 13.65
CA ARG A 493 -3.23 -20.64 13.27
C ARG A 493 -3.83 -21.64 14.23
N PHE A 494 -4.11 -22.83 13.71
CA PHE A 494 -4.68 -23.93 14.47
C PHE A 494 -3.88 -25.19 14.23
N TYR A 495 -3.72 -26.00 15.27
CA TYR A 495 -3.19 -27.36 15.18
C TYR A 495 -4.32 -28.36 15.32
N ASN A 496 -4.37 -29.36 14.45
CA ASN A 496 -5.21 -30.53 14.65
C ASN A 496 -4.44 -31.56 15.50
N GLN A 497 -4.87 -31.76 16.73
CA GLN A 497 -4.35 -32.76 17.66
C GLN A 497 -5.27 -33.99 17.69
N SER A 498 -4.87 -35.05 18.39
CA SER A 498 -5.70 -36.27 18.52
C SER A 498 -7.09 -36.01 19.12
N GLU A 499 -7.22 -34.93 19.90
CA GLU A 499 -8.44 -34.55 20.61
C GLU A 499 -9.23 -33.44 19.91
N GLY A 500 -8.72 -32.90 18.80
CA GLY A 500 -9.39 -31.84 18.03
C GLY A 500 -8.47 -30.66 17.71
N TRP A 501 -9.07 -29.57 17.25
CA TRP A 501 -8.36 -28.35 16.89
C TRP A 501 -8.05 -27.50 18.12
N VAL A 502 -6.86 -26.90 18.14
CA VAL A 502 -6.43 -25.90 19.15
C VAL A 502 -5.75 -24.72 18.47
N ILE A 503 -5.84 -23.53 19.05
CA ILE A 503 -5.20 -22.32 18.55
C ILE A 503 -3.69 -22.37 18.84
N ASP A 504 -2.88 -21.97 17.86
CA ASP A 504 -1.46 -21.71 18.03
C ASP A 504 -1.26 -20.38 18.76
N TRP A 505 -1.00 -20.46 20.05
CA TRP A 505 -0.82 -19.30 20.89
C TRP A 505 0.44 -18.51 20.58
N ASP A 506 1.56 -19.19 20.31
CA ASP A 506 2.83 -18.50 20.05
C ASP A 506 2.71 -17.71 18.74
N GLY A 507 1.99 -18.27 17.76
CA GLY A 507 1.54 -17.55 16.57
C GLY A 507 0.71 -16.33 16.92
N LEU A 508 -0.37 -16.52 17.67
CA LEU A 508 -1.29 -15.45 18.02
C LEU A 508 -0.58 -14.29 18.75
N ARG A 509 0.26 -14.62 19.73
CA ARG A 509 1.03 -13.66 20.52
C ARG A 509 2.04 -12.89 19.67
N ALA A 510 2.82 -13.58 18.84
CA ALA A 510 3.83 -12.95 17.99
C ALA A 510 3.22 -11.95 16.98
N GLN A 511 1.97 -12.17 16.58
CA GLN A 511 1.23 -11.20 15.76
C GLN A 511 0.95 -9.90 16.52
N ASN A 512 0.46 -9.99 17.76
CA ASN A 512 0.07 -8.82 18.54
C ASN A 512 1.27 -8.03 19.05
N GLU A 513 2.38 -8.69 19.40
CA GLU A 513 3.62 -7.99 19.81
C GLU A 513 4.15 -7.07 18.70
N ARG A 514 4.04 -7.47 17.42
CA ARG A 514 4.43 -6.62 16.28
C ARG A 514 3.55 -5.40 16.11
N ILE A 515 2.24 -5.53 16.31
CA ILE A 515 1.29 -4.41 16.26
C ILE A 515 1.63 -3.41 17.38
N GLY A 516 1.95 -3.92 18.58
CA GLY A 516 2.41 -3.10 19.70
C GLY A 516 3.70 -2.34 19.41
N GLU A 517 4.68 -2.98 18.77
CA GLU A 517 5.93 -2.31 18.36
C GLU A 517 5.66 -1.20 17.34
N GLN A 518 4.82 -1.45 16.32
CA GLN A 518 4.51 -0.48 15.26
C GLN A 518 3.73 0.74 15.76
N THR A 519 2.87 0.60 16.77
CA THR A 519 2.06 1.70 17.32
C THR A 519 2.81 2.55 18.36
N SER A 520 3.97 2.09 18.81
CA SER A 520 4.80 2.76 19.83
C SER A 520 5.89 3.68 19.25
N GLU A 521 6.16 3.59 17.94
CA GLU A 521 7.06 4.47 17.17
C GLU A 521 6.29 5.67 16.58
#